data_AF-A0A2Z7ARA3-F1
#
_entry.id   AF-A0A2Z7ARA3-F1
#
_cell.length_a   1.000
_cell.length_b   1.000
_cell.length_c   1.000
_cell.angle_alpha   90.00
_cell.angle_beta   90.00
_cell.angle_gamma   90.00
#
_symmetry.space_group_name_H-M   'P 1'
#
loop_
_entity.id
_entity.type
_entity.pdbx_description
1 polymer ?
#
loop_
_entity_poly.entity_id
_entity_poly.type
_entity_poly.pdbx_seq_one_letter_code
_entity_poly.pdbx_strand_id
1 'polypeptide(L)' 'MNEQEEDIISRMHKLVGDKWALIAGRVPGRKPEEIERYWLMKNKDGFIESSKERAQKMN' A
#
# COMPACT_ATOMS: atom_id res chain seq x y z
N MET A 1 -5.18 -10.75 5.69
CA MET A 1 -6.05 -9.94 4.83
C MET A 1 -7.01 -10.88 4.14
N ASN A 2 -8.30 -10.55 4.08
CA ASN A 2 -9.26 -11.28 3.25
C ASN A 2 -9.34 -10.65 1.85
N GLU A 3 -9.93 -11.36 0.89
CA GLU A 3 -10.00 -10.90 -0.51
C GLU A 3 -10.71 -9.53 -0.68
N GLN A 4 -11.73 -9.24 0.14
CA GLN A 4 -12.44 -7.96 0.10
C GLN A 4 -11.57 -6.81 0.59
N GLU A 5 -10.87 -7.01 1.71
CA GLU A 5 -9.91 -6.06 2.26
C GLU A 5 -8.77 -5.80 1.26
N GLU A 6 -8.29 -6.84 0.57
CA GLU A 6 -7.26 -6.73 -0.46
C GLU A 6 -7.71 -5.92 -1.68
N ASP A 7 -8.94 -6.13 -2.16
CA ASP A 7 -9.51 -5.36 -3.26
C ASP A 7 -9.65 -3.87 -2.88
N ILE A 8 -10.11 -3.58 -1.65
CA ILE A 8 -10.18 -2.21 -1.13
C ILE A 8 -8.79 -1.59 -1.08
N ILE A 9 -7.80 -2.27 -0.51
CA ILE A 9 -6.42 -1.76 -0.43
C ILE A 9 -5.85 -1.51 -1.82
N SER A 10 -6.02 -2.46 -2.75
CA SER A 10 -5.51 -2.36 -4.11
C SER A 10 -6.13 -1.18 -4.87
N ARG A 11 -7.45 -1.01 -4.80
CA ARG A 11 -8.15 0.12 -5.45
C ARG A 11 -7.77 1.45 -4.82
N MET A 12 -7.71 1.52 -3.49
CA MET A 12 -7.38 2.76 -2.79
C MET A 12 -5.92 3.14 -3.00
N HIS A 13 -4.98 2.20 -2.95
CA HIS A 13 -3.57 2.46 -3.24
C HIS A 13 -3.36 3.02 -4.64
N LYS A 14 -4.07 2.50 -5.65
CA LYS A 14 -4.07 3.07 -7.01
C LYS A 14 -4.59 4.51 -7.07
N LEU A 15 -5.52 4.88 -6.20
CA LEU A 15 -6.15 6.22 -6.19
C LEU A 15 -5.35 7.24 -5.37
N VAL A 16 -4.82 6.84 -4.23
CA VAL A 16 -4.26 7.76 -3.22
C VAL A 16 -2.79 7.49 -2.88
N GLY A 17 -2.19 6.45 -3.44
CA GLY A 17 -0.83 6.01 -3.15
C GLY A 17 -0.69 5.47 -1.73
N ASP A 18 0.46 5.74 -1.12
CA ASP A 18 0.87 5.23 0.20
C ASP A 18 0.17 5.93 1.38
N LYS A 19 -1.04 6.47 1.17
CA LYS A 19 -1.84 7.16 2.21
C LYS A 19 -2.56 6.15 3.11
N TRP A 20 -1.81 5.34 3.84
CA TRP A 20 -2.33 4.21 4.63
C TRP A 20 -3.40 4.60 5.65
N ALA A 21 -3.28 5.77 6.29
CA ALA A 21 -4.30 6.26 7.22
C ALA A 21 -5.67 6.44 6.55
N LEU A 22 -5.69 6.91 5.31
CA LEU A 22 -6.91 7.10 4.52
C LEU A 22 -7.47 5.77 4.03
N ILE A 23 -6.59 4.82 3.67
CA ILE A 23 -6.97 3.46 3.26
C ILE A 23 -7.57 2.70 4.44
N ALA A 24 -6.97 2.78 5.63
CA ALA A 24 -7.45 2.15 6.85
C ALA A 24 -8.85 2.64 7.26
N GLY A 25 -9.17 3.91 6.98
CA GLY A 25 -10.52 4.44 7.16
C GLY A 25 -11.61 3.73 6.32
N ARG A 26 -11.23 2.91 5.33
CA ARG A 26 -12.13 2.09 4.49
C ARG A 26 -12.07 0.60 4.82
N VAL A 27 -11.18 0.18 5.70
CA VAL A 27 -11.01 -1.22 6.10
C VAL A 27 -11.26 -1.33 7.62
N PRO A 28 -12.52 -1.54 8.04
CA PRO A 28 -12.87 -1.52 9.46
C PRO A 28 -12.10 -2.58 10.24
N GLY A 29 -11.58 -2.20 11.40
CA GLY A 29 -10.78 -3.08 12.26
C GLY A 29 -9.33 -3.27 11.82
N ARG A 30 -8.87 -2.58 10.78
CA ARG A 30 -7.45 -2.58 10.38
C ARG A 30 -6.76 -1.30 10.71
N LYS A 31 -5.54 -1.42 11.22
CA LYS A 31 -4.68 -0.28 11.44
C LYS A 31 -3.88 0.07 10.17
N PRO A 32 -3.55 1.35 9.96
CA PRO A 32 -2.73 1.78 8.82
C PRO A 32 -1.43 0.98 8.67
N GLU A 33 -0.75 0.68 9.79
CA GLU A 33 0.54 -0.02 9.81
C GLU A 33 0.41 -1.49 9.38
N GLU A 34 -0.73 -2.12 9.67
CA GLU A 34 -1.02 -3.50 9.24
C GLU A 34 -1.22 -3.55 7.72
N ILE A 35 -1.92 -2.56 7.18
CA ILE A 35 -2.19 -2.44 5.73
C ILE A 35 -0.88 -2.16 4.98
N GLU A 36 -0.07 -1.23 5.48
CA GLU A 36 1.26 -0.95 4.92
C GLU A 36 2.13 -2.20 4.91
N ARG A 37 2.21 -2.90 6.05
CA ARG A 37 3.00 -4.14 6.15
C ARG A 37 2.49 -5.21 5.19
N TYR A 38 1.17 -5.38 5.09
CA TYR A 38 0.56 -6.32 4.17
C TYR A 38 0.92 -5.98 2.71
N TRP A 39 0.80 -4.70 2.33
CA TRP A 39 1.13 -4.24 0.99
C TRP A 39 2.61 -4.43 0.66
N LEU A 40 3.50 -4.06 1.59
CA LEU A 40 4.94 -4.26 1.44
C LEU A 40 5.29 -5.74 1.32
N MET A 41 4.68 -6.62 2.10
CA MET A 41 4.92 -8.07 1.99
C MET A 41 4.42 -8.62 0.65
N LYS A 42 3.26 -8.17 0.17
CA LYS A 42 2.67 -8.61 -1.10
C LYS A 42 3.44 -8.10 -2.33
N ASN A 43 3.96 -6.89 -2.25
CA ASN A 43 4.60 -6.22 -3.39
C ASN A 43 6.13 -6.20 -3.31
N LYS A 44 6.76 -6.77 -2.26
CA LYS A 44 8.22 -6.73 -2.07
C LYS A 44 9.02 -7.39 -3.20
N ASP A 45 8.44 -8.32 -3.94
CA ASP A 45 9.08 -8.89 -5.13
C ASP A 45 9.08 -7.93 -6.34
N GLY A 46 8.21 -6.90 -6.37
CA GLY A 46 8.14 -5.90 -7.45
C GLY A 46 8.52 -4.45 -7.04
N PHE A 47 8.57 -4.15 -5.73
CA PHE A 47 8.70 -2.77 -5.22
C PHE A 47 10.14 -2.25 -5.15
N ILE A 48 11.15 -3.12 -5.21
CA ILE A 48 12.58 -2.71 -5.24
C ILE A 48 12.86 -1.82 -6.46
N GLU A 49 12.11 -1.98 -7.55
CA GLU A 49 12.31 -1.22 -8.78
C GLU A 49 11.72 0.21 -8.70
N SER A 50 10.48 0.35 -8.19
CA SER A 50 9.77 1.65 -8.20
C SER A 50 10.22 2.62 -7.11
N SER A 51 10.83 2.12 -6.01
CA SER A 51 11.44 2.98 -4.98
C SER A 51 12.81 3.52 -5.40
N LYS A 52 13.57 2.77 -6.21
CA LYS A 52 14.82 3.28 -6.81
C LYS A 52 14.55 4.44 -7.76
N GLU A 53 13.50 4.37 -8.58
CA GLU A 53 13.15 5.45 -9.52
C GLU A 53 12.73 6.75 -8.83
N ARG A 54 12.02 6.69 -7.68
CA ARG A 54 11.63 7.91 -6.94
C ARG A 54 12.82 8.56 -6.22
N ALA A 55 13.74 7.76 -5.70
CA ALA A 55 14.96 8.27 -5.07
C ALA A 55 15.95 8.85 -6.11
N GLN A 56 15.99 8.29 -7.33
CA GLN A 56 16.91 8.74 -8.39
C GLN A 56 16.46 10.00 -9.12
N LYS A 57 15.15 10.36 -9.08
CA LYS A 57 14.62 11.60 -9.66
C LYS A 57 14.82 12.86 -8.80
N MET A 58 15.50 12.74 -7.64
CA MET A 58 15.86 13.87 -6.76
C MET A 58 17.34 14.28 -6.88
N ASN A 59 18.06 13.80 -7.91
CA ASN A 59 19.45 14.16 -8.20
C ASN A 59 19.59 14.80 -9.58
#